data_AF-A0A1H4F5M9-F1
#
_entry.id   AF-A0A1H4F5M9-F1
#
_cell.length_a   1.000
_cell.length_b   1.000
_cell.length_c   1.000
_cell.angle_alpha   90.00
_cell.angle_beta   90.00
_cell.angle_gamma   90.00
#
_symmetry.space_group_name_H-M   'P 1'
#
loop_
_entity.id
_entity.type
_entity.pdbx_description
1 polymer ?
#
loop_
_entity_poly.entity_id
_entity_poly.type
_entity_poly.pdbx_seq_one_letter_code
_entity_poly.pdbx_strand_id
1 'polypeptide(L)'
;MGLDVVDLGLSTTPTVEMAVVAEKALGGIILTASHNPKQCNALKLLNAAGEFISAQDITVVLSSNEIKDHQYADVNNLGSDAVNSDYFSYHIDAINALPLISSLAIKKRKFKVLVDAVNSTGGIAVPLFLNSLGVAEIELLNCEPTSEFVNNPEPLTENLTE
;
A
#
# COMPACT_ATOMS: atom_id res chain seq x y z
N MET A 1 -23.35 -8.64 4.93
CA MET A 1 -22.36 -8.62 6.02
C MET A 1 -22.37 -7.32 6.82
N GLY A 2 -22.73 -6.16 6.26
CA GLY A 2 -22.92 -4.93 7.06
C GLY A 2 -21.62 -4.37 7.64
N LEU A 3 -20.50 -4.56 6.92
CA LEU A 3 -19.18 -4.10 7.34
C LEU A 3 -18.97 -2.65 6.92
N ASP A 4 -18.33 -1.88 7.79
CA ASP A 4 -17.79 -0.57 7.46
C ASP A 4 -16.48 -0.72 6.68
N VAL A 5 -16.31 0.11 5.65
CA VAL A 5 -15.16 0.06 4.73
C VAL A 5 -14.49 1.43 4.68
N VAL A 6 -13.17 1.43 4.87
CA VAL A 6 -12.32 2.60 4.63
C VAL A 6 -11.55 2.37 3.34
N ASP A 7 -11.87 3.14 2.30
CA ASP A 7 -11.21 3.12 1.00
C ASP A 7 -10.01 4.08 1.02
N LEU A 8 -8.82 3.54 0.78
CA LEU A 8 -7.57 4.30 0.75
C LEU A 8 -7.16 4.74 -0.66
N GLY A 9 -7.96 4.39 -1.68
CA GLY A 9 -7.63 4.61 -3.08
C GLY A 9 -6.29 3.97 -3.48
N LEU A 10 -5.50 4.69 -4.28
CA LEU A 10 -4.14 4.25 -4.62
C LEU A 10 -3.25 4.33 -3.39
N SER A 11 -2.77 3.18 -2.94
CA SER A 11 -1.91 3.06 -1.77
C SER A 11 -0.76 2.08 -2.02
N THR A 12 0.23 2.06 -1.14
CA THR A 12 1.25 1.00 -1.12
C THR A 12 0.83 -0.08 -0.13
N THR A 13 1.24 -1.33 -0.37
CA THR A 13 1.00 -2.44 0.56
C THR A 13 1.29 -2.08 2.02
N PRO A 14 2.49 -1.57 2.39
CA PRO A 14 2.79 -1.25 3.78
C PRO A 14 1.94 -0.09 4.35
N THR A 15 1.48 0.85 3.51
CA THR A 15 0.54 1.89 3.97
C THR A 15 -0.80 1.28 4.37
N VAL A 16 -1.32 0.31 3.61
CA VAL A 16 -2.57 -0.38 3.96
C VAL A 16 -2.39 -1.23 5.22
N GLU A 17 -1.27 -1.92 5.37
CA GLU A 17 -0.93 -2.68 6.59
C GLU A 17 -0.99 -1.78 7.84
N MET A 18 -0.39 -0.58 7.77
CA MET A 18 -0.46 0.39 8.86
C MET A 18 -1.87 0.96 9.09
N ALA A 19 -2.63 1.18 8.03
CA ALA A 19 -3.99 1.70 8.13
C ALA A 19 -4.94 0.74 8.84
N VAL A 20 -4.81 -0.57 8.59
CA VAL A 20 -5.60 -1.59 9.29
C VAL A 20 -5.47 -1.47 10.80
N VAL A 21 -4.23 -1.31 11.29
CA VAL A 21 -3.95 -1.16 12.73
C VAL A 21 -4.47 0.18 13.26
N ALA A 22 -4.29 1.27 12.51
CA ALA A 22 -4.71 2.61 12.91
C ALA A 22 -6.24 2.75 13.00
N GLU A 23 -6.98 2.21 12.03
CA GLU A 23 -8.45 2.15 12.03
C GLU A 23 -9.01 1.10 13.01
N LYS A 24 -8.15 0.23 13.57
CA LYS A 24 -8.57 -0.96 14.32
C LYS A 24 -9.53 -1.84 13.51
N ALA A 25 -9.29 -1.93 12.21
CA ALA A 25 -10.10 -2.69 11.29
C ALA A 25 -9.98 -4.19 11.57
N LEU A 26 -11.01 -4.95 11.18
CA LEU A 26 -11.01 -6.42 11.31
C LEU A 26 -9.97 -7.10 10.40
N GLY A 27 -9.51 -6.37 9.38
CA GLY A 27 -8.54 -6.82 8.40
C GLY A 27 -8.45 -5.83 7.25
N GLY A 28 -7.68 -6.19 6.24
CA GLY A 28 -7.47 -5.35 5.04
C GLY A 28 -7.48 -6.18 3.77
N ILE A 29 -7.83 -5.54 2.65
CA ILE A 29 -7.77 -6.13 1.32
C ILE A 29 -6.98 -5.18 0.43
N ILE A 30 -5.93 -5.68 -0.21
CA ILE A 30 -5.14 -4.93 -1.17
C ILE A 30 -5.29 -5.58 -2.54
N LEU A 31 -5.68 -4.79 -3.54
CA LEU A 31 -5.74 -5.22 -4.93
C LEU A 31 -4.38 -4.98 -5.60
N THR A 32 -3.56 -6.02 -5.70
CA THR A 32 -2.24 -5.93 -6.33
C THR A 32 -1.68 -7.32 -6.65
N ALA A 33 -0.97 -7.44 -7.77
CA ALA A 33 -0.13 -8.60 -8.06
C ALA A 33 1.37 -8.32 -7.84
N SER A 34 1.71 -7.35 -7.00
CA SER A 34 3.10 -7.05 -6.62
C SER A 34 4.00 -6.74 -7.83
N HIS A 35 4.88 -7.67 -8.22
CA HIS A 35 5.83 -7.55 -9.32
C HIS A 35 5.46 -8.43 -10.52
N ASN A 36 4.26 -9.01 -10.54
CA ASN A 36 3.80 -9.79 -11.67
C ASN A 36 3.56 -8.92 -12.92
N PRO A 37 3.56 -9.52 -14.12
CA PRO A 37 3.25 -8.81 -15.37
C PRO A 37 1.90 -8.07 -15.34
N LYS A 38 1.76 -7.02 -16.18
CA LYS A 38 0.62 -6.09 -16.18
C LYS A 38 -0.77 -6.72 -16.29
N GLN A 39 -0.89 -7.89 -16.90
CA GLN A 39 -2.16 -8.62 -17.03
C GLN A 39 -2.60 -9.31 -15.72
N CYS A 40 -1.73 -9.39 -14.71
CA CYS A 40 -2.03 -10.03 -13.44
C CYS A 40 -2.59 -9.03 -12.43
N ASN A 41 -3.59 -9.47 -11.67
CA ASN A 41 -4.01 -8.81 -10.44
C ASN A 41 -4.38 -9.87 -9.40
N ALA A 42 -4.37 -9.52 -8.11
CA ALA A 42 -4.67 -10.44 -7.03
C ALA A 42 -5.23 -9.69 -5.81
N LEU A 43 -5.82 -10.45 -4.89
CA LEU A 43 -6.20 -9.98 -3.57
C LEU A 43 -5.13 -10.43 -2.57
N LYS A 44 -4.56 -9.47 -1.86
CA LYS A 44 -3.76 -9.70 -0.66
C LYS A 44 -4.65 -9.41 0.54
N LEU A 45 -4.83 -10.40 1.40
CA LEU A 45 -5.69 -10.29 2.59
C LEU A 45 -4.81 -10.10 3.84
N LEU A 46 -5.23 -9.16 4.69
CA LEU A 46 -4.56 -8.82 5.93
C LEU A 46 -5.47 -9.14 7.13
N ASN A 47 -4.88 -9.59 8.23
CA ASN A 47 -5.56 -9.76 9.52
C ASN A 47 -5.69 -8.41 10.25
N ALA A 48 -6.35 -8.39 11.41
CA ALA A 48 -6.53 -7.18 12.22
C ALA A 48 -5.23 -6.58 12.79
N ALA A 49 -4.11 -7.32 12.74
CA ALA A 49 -2.79 -6.81 13.09
C ALA A 49 -2.08 -6.13 11.90
N GLY A 50 -2.74 -6.05 10.73
CA GLY A 50 -2.16 -5.50 9.51
C GLY A 50 -1.18 -6.46 8.83
N GLU A 51 -1.11 -7.72 9.25
CA GLU A 51 -0.19 -8.72 8.69
C GLU A 51 -0.90 -9.56 7.62
N PHE A 52 -0.15 -10.12 6.69
CA PHE A 52 -0.69 -11.13 5.77
C PHE A 52 -1.34 -12.29 6.53
N ILE A 53 -2.53 -12.69 6.10
CA ILE A 53 -3.21 -13.84 6.70
C ILE A 53 -2.38 -15.12 6.52
N SER A 54 -2.40 -15.98 7.54
CA SER A 54 -1.65 -17.23 7.53
C SER A 54 -2.28 -18.28 6.61
N ALA A 55 -1.56 -19.36 6.31
CA ALA A 55 -2.12 -20.51 5.58
C ALA A 55 -3.33 -21.12 6.30
N GLN A 56 -3.35 -21.06 7.63
CA GLN A 56 -4.49 -21.51 8.43
C GLN A 56 -5.71 -20.61 8.22
N ASP A 57 -5.51 -19.28 8.25
CA ASP A 57 -6.57 -18.30 7.98
C ASP A 57 -7.13 -18.45 6.56
N ILE A 58 -6.26 -18.67 5.56
CA ILE A 58 -6.66 -18.95 4.17
C ILE A 58 -7.57 -20.18 4.11
N THR A 59 -7.24 -21.24 4.84
CA THR A 59 -8.07 -22.46 4.89
C THR A 59 -9.47 -22.17 5.46
N VAL A 60 -9.55 -21.33 6.49
CA VAL A 60 -10.83 -20.88 7.07
C VAL A 60 -11.62 -20.05 6.05
N VAL A 61 -10.97 -19.08 5.37
CA VAL A 61 -11.62 -18.25 4.35
C VAL A 61 -12.15 -19.11 3.20
N LEU A 62 -11.35 -20.04 2.67
CA LEU A 62 -11.75 -20.92 1.57
C LEU A 62 -12.89 -21.86 1.97
N SER A 63 -12.81 -22.49 3.14
CA SER A 63 -13.87 -23.38 3.63
C SER A 63 -15.18 -22.62 3.90
N SER A 64 -15.11 -21.36 4.32
CA SER A 64 -16.30 -20.51 4.49
C SER A 64 -16.97 -20.13 3.16
N ASN A 65 -16.20 -20.01 2.07
CA ASN A 65 -16.74 -19.75 0.74
C ASN A 65 -17.46 -20.96 0.13
N GLU A 66 -17.13 -22.18 0.56
CA GLU A 66 -17.85 -23.39 0.13
C GLU A 66 -19.22 -23.52 0.82
N ILE A 67 -19.45 -22.76 1.90
CA ILE A 67 -20.73 -22.69 2.61
C ILE A 67 -21.65 -21.70 1.89
N LYS A 68 -22.68 -22.21 1.22
CA LYS A 68 -23.66 -21.41 0.44
C LYS A 68 -24.60 -20.52 1.28
N ASP A 69 -24.50 -20.57 2.60
CA ASP A 69 -25.37 -19.84 3.52
C ASP A 69 -24.71 -18.53 3.99
N HIS A 70 -24.50 -17.60 3.05
CA HIS A 70 -23.97 -16.29 3.38
C HIS A 70 -25.04 -15.45 4.09
N GLN A 71 -24.75 -15.01 5.31
CA GLN A 71 -25.63 -14.07 6.02
C GLN A 71 -25.39 -12.64 5.54
N TYR A 72 -26.31 -12.15 4.73
CA TYR A 72 -26.35 -10.75 4.32
C TYR A 72 -26.96 -9.89 5.41
N ALA A 73 -26.57 -8.61 5.42
CA ALA A 73 -27.14 -7.67 6.38
C ALA A 73 -28.53 -7.24 5.89
N ASP A 74 -29.45 -7.01 6.82
CA ASP A 74 -30.73 -6.37 6.52
C ASP A 74 -30.53 -4.93 6.02
N VAL A 75 -31.52 -4.39 5.31
CA VAL A 75 -31.49 -3.02 4.78
C VAL A 75 -31.28 -1.96 5.87
N ASN A 76 -31.68 -2.24 7.12
CA ASN A 76 -31.49 -1.33 8.24
C ASN A 76 -30.13 -1.47 8.94
N ASN A 77 -29.33 -2.47 8.56
CA ASN A 77 -28.02 -2.80 9.15
C ASN A 77 -26.91 -2.83 8.10
N LEU A 78 -27.05 -2.03 7.04
CA LEU A 78 -25.97 -1.84 6.07
C LEU A 78 -24.79 -1.15 6.75
N GLY A 79 -23.57 -1.54 6.35
CA GLY A 79 -22.36 -0.82 6.75
C GLY A 79 -22.22 0.48 5.95
N SER A 80 -21.17 1.22 6.26
CA SER A 80 -20.81 2.47 5.61
C SER A 80 -19.52 2.35 4.80
N ASP A 81 -19.34 3.20 3.81
CA ASP A 81 -18.06 3.39 3.13
C ASP A 81 -17.58 4.84 3.30
N ALA A 82 -16.27 4.99 3.50
CA ALA A 82 -15.62 6.29 3.58
C ALA A 82 -14.26 6.24 2.89
N VAL A 83 -13.93 7.31 2.15
CA VAL A 83 -12.59 7.47 1.56
C VAL A 83 -11.68 8.19 2.56
N ASN A 84 -10.48 7.65 2.80
CA ASN A 84 -9.46 8.29 3.64
C ASN A 84 -8.10 8.32 2.92
N SER A 85 -7.68 9.52 2.51
CA SER A 85 -6.42 9.75 1.79
C SER A 85 -5.22 10.08 2.69
N ASP A 86 -5.41 10.13 4.01
CA ASP A 86 -4.39 10.66 4.93
C ASP A 86 -3.28 9.65 5.29
N TYR A 87 -3.46 8.39 4.88
CA TYR A 87 -2.59 7.30 5.31
C TYR A 87 -1.17 7.33 4.75
N PHE A 88 -0.93 7.99 3.61
CA PHE A 88 0.45 8.25 3.19
C PHE A 88 1.18 9.15 4.18
N SER A 89 0.55 10.25 4.61
CA SER A 89 1.13 11.17 5.60
C SER A 89 1.33 10.47 6.93
N TYR A 90 0.32 9.72 7.41
CA TYR A 90 0.43 8.92 8.63
C TYR A 90 1.60 7.93 8.59
N HIS A 91 1.75 7.18 7.49
CA HIS A 91 2.85 6.23 7.32
C HIS A 91 4.20 6.95 7.28
N ILE A 92 4.31 8.05 6.53
CA ILE A 92 5.54 8.86 6.44
C ILE A 92 5.94 9.42 7.80
N ASP A 93 4.98 9.94 8.58
CA ASP A 93 5.24 10.47 9.92
C ASP A 93 5.74 9.36 10.86
N ALA A 94 5.16 8.17 10.78
CA ALA A 94 5.64 7.02 11.55
C ALA A 94 7.07 6.63 11.17
N ILE A 95 7.45 6.66 9.89
CA ILE A 95 8.82 6.42 9.44
C ILE A 95 9.76 7.52 9.98
N ASN A 96 9.36 8.80 9.86
CA ASN A 96 10.17 9.93 10.32
C ASN A 96 10.41 9.92 11.85
N ALA A 97 9.49 9.32 12.61
CA ALA A 97 9.61 9.16 14.06
C ALA A 97 10.58 8.05 14.48
N LEU A 98 11.05 7.20 13.55
CA LEU A 98 12.00 6.13 13.88
C LEU A 98 13.34 6.72 14.35
N PRO A 99 13.94 6.20 15.45
CA PRO A 99 15.20 6.74 15.99
C PRO A 99 16.39 6.71 15.02
N LEU A 100 16.33 5.86 14.00
CA LEU A 100 17.37 5.71 12.98
C LEU A 100 17.28 6.77 11.88
N ILE A 101 16.17 7.51 11.80
CA ILE A 101 15.93 8.52 10.76
C ILE A 101 16.31 9.90 11.28
N SER A 102 17.15 10.63 10.51
CA SER A 102 17.55 11.99 10.82
C SER A 102 17.39 12.92 9.62
N SER A 103 16.26 13.62 9.56
CA SER A 103 15.98 14.62 8.51
C SER A 103 17.02 15.75 8.49
N LEU A 104 17.52 16.18 9.65
CA LEU A 104 18.58 17.18 9.76
C LEU A 104 19.89 16.70 9.10
N ALA A 105 20.29 15.46 9.35
CA ALA A 105 21.50 14.89 8.75
C ALA A 105 21.34 14.77 7.22
N ILE A 106 20.18 14.26 6.76
CA ILE A 106 19.87 14.09 5.34
C ILE A 106 19.88 15.44 4.61
N LYS A 107 19.16 16.44 5.13
CA LYS A 107 19.11 17.80 4.58
C LYS A 107 20.48 18.45 4.50
N LYS A 108 21.33 18.28 5.51
CA LYS A 108 22.71 18.82 5.52
C LYS A 108 23.57 18.24 4.40
N ARG A 109 23.34 16.98 4.03
CA ARG A 109 24.13 16.28 2.99
C ARG A 109 23.76 16.69 1.58
N LYS A 110 22.59 17.33 1.38
CA LYS A 110 22.10 17.78 0.07
C LYS A 110 22.14 16.68 -0.99
N PHE A 111 21.57 15.53 -0.66
CA PHE A 111 21.51 14.42 -1.60
C PHE A 111 20.72 14.82 -2.85
N LYS A 112 21.19 14.29 -3.98
CA LYS A 112 20.44 14.16 -5.22
C LYS A 112 20.01 12.71 -5.36
N VAL A 113 18.72 12.48 -5.55
CA VAL A 113 18.11 11.15 -5.59
C VAL A 113 17.26 11.03 -6.85
N LEU A 114 17.45 9.95 -7.61
CA LEU A 114 16.56 9.53 -8.69
C LEU A 114 15.60 8.47 -8.14
N VAL A 115 14.32 8.57 -8.47
CA VAL A 115 13.30 7.58 -8.13
C VAL A 115 12.71 7.05 -9.43
N ASP A 116 12.86 5.75 -9.68
CA ASP A 116 12.05 5.02 -10.65
C ASP A 116 10.98 4.23 -9.90
N ALA A 117 9.71 4.48 -10.21
CA ALA A 117 8.59 3.77 -9.59
C ALA A 117 7.81 2.87 -10.56
N VAL A 118 8.32 2.65 -11.78
CA VAL A 118 7.80 1.73 -12.79
C VAL A 118 6.30 1.90 -13.04
N ASN A 119 5.83 3.15 -13.04
CA ASN A 119 4.44 3.58 -13.15
C ASN A 119 3.50 2.96 -12.10
N SER A 120 3.98 2.78 -10.88
CA SER A 120 3.22 2.19 -9.76
C SER A 120 3.08 3.14 -8.57
N THR A 121 2.36 2.72 -7.54
CA THR A 121 1.97 3.57 -6.39
C THR A 121 3.15 4.05 -5.53
N GLY A 122 4.33 3.43 -5.68
CA GLY A 122 5.59 3.95 -5.12
C GLY A 122 5.92 5.37 -5.61
N GLY A 123 5.48 5.74 -6.81
CA GLY A 123 5.68 7.07 -7.40
C GLY A 123 4.86 8.17 -6.72
N ILE A 124 3.91 7.81 -5.86
CA ILE A 124 3.23 8.75 -4.94
C ILE A 124 4.00 8.81 -3.62
N ALA A 125 4.21 7.65 -2.98
CA ALA A 125 4.69 7.58 -1.60
C ALA A 125 6.16 8.02 -1.44
N VAL A 126 7.05 7.56 -2.33
CA VAL A 126 8.49 7.79 -2.20
C VAL A 126 8.84 9.27 -2.37
N PRO A 127 8.30 10.00 -3.36
CA PRO A 127 8.55 11.44 -3.46
C PRO A 127 8.06 12.23 -2.25
N LEU A 128 6.88 11.89 -1.70
CA LEU A 128 6.38 12.52 -0.47
C LEU A 128 7.33 12.30 0.71
N PHE A 129 7.83 11.08 0.88
CA PHE A 129 8.79 10.73 1.92
C PHE A 129 10.14 11.46 1.76
N LEU A 130 10.72 11.44 0.56
CA LEU A 130 12.01 12.12 0.31
C LEU A 130 11.89 13.63 0.54
N ASN A 131 10.76 14.24 0.18
CA ASN A 131 10.46 15.64 0.49
C ASN A 131 10.36 15.88 2.00
N SER A 132 9.69 15.01 2.77
CA SER A 132 9.59 15.14 4.23
C SER A 132 10.97 15.06 4.92
N LEU A 133 11.90 14.29 4.35
CA LEU A 133 13.29 14.21 4.83
C LEU A 133 14.15 15.43 4.47
N GLY A 134 13.68 16.29 3.57
CA GLY A 134 14.42 17.45 3.08
C GLY A 134 15.56 17.11 2.12
N VAL A 135 15.39 16.09 1.28
CA VAL A 135 16.29 15.80 0.17
C VAL A 135 16.36 17.01 -0.77
N ALA A 136 17.55 17.36 -1.25
CA ALA A 136 17.77 18.63 -1.93
C ALA A 136 17.31 18.60 -3.40
N GLU A 137 17.56 17.49 -4.09
CA GLU A 137 17.16 17.28 -5.48
C GLU A 137 16.54 15.89 -5.61
N ILE A 138 15.31 15.84 -6.11
CA ILE A 138 14.59 14.60 -6.38
C ILE A 138 14.22 14.61 -7.85
N GLU A 139 14.72 13.62 -8.58
CA GLU A 139 14.40 13.39 -9.99
C GLU A 139 13.45 12.19 -10.07
N LEU A 140 12.35 12.35 -10.80
CA LEU A 140 11.28 11.36 -10.87
C LEU A 140 11.26 10.74 -12.26
N LEU A 141 11.40 9.42 -12.31
CA LEU A 141 11.30 8.58 -13.48
C LEU A 141 10.11 7.63 -13.29
N ASN A 142 9.24 7.51 -14.28
CA ASN A 142 8.10 6.58 -14.26
C ASN A 142 7.28 6.63 -12.95
N CYS A 143 7.05 7.81 -12.37
CA CYS A 143 6.39 7.96 -11.07
C CYS A 143 4.88 8.20 -11.16
N GLU A 144 4.33 8.43 -12.35
CA GLU A 144 2.88 8.50 -12.54
C GLU A 144 2.27 7.10 -12.51
N PRO A 145 1.38 6.77 -11.56
CA PRO A 145 0.77 5.44 -11.50
C PRO A 145 -0.18 5.23 -12.67
N THR A 146 0.12 4.27 -13.54
CA THR A 146 -0.72 3.91 -14.69
C THR A 146 -0.75 2.39 -14.86
N SER A 147 -1.68 1.88 -15.67
CA SER A 147 -1.72 0.46 -16.03
C SER A 147 -0.66 0.04 -17.05
N GLU A 148 0.05 1.01 -17.64
CA GLU A 148 1.10 0.77 -18.63
C GLU A 148 2.47 0.89 -17.96
N PHE A 149 2.96 -0.23 -17.42
CA PHE A 149 4.31 -0.29 -16.85
C PHE A 149 5.36 -0.17 -17.95
N VAL A 150 6.34 0.71 -17.75
CA VAL A 150 7.47 0.91 -18.69
C VAL A 150 8.33 -0.35 -18.81
N ASN A 151 8.56 -1.05 -17.69
CA ASN A 151 9.25 -2.33 -17.62
C ASN A 151 8.47 -3.33 -16.77
N ASN A 152 8.93 -4.59 -16.72
CA ASN A 152 8.43 -5.52 -15.71
C ASN A 152 8.66 -4.91 -14.31
N PRO A 153 7.64 -4.80 -13.45
CA PRO A 153 7.73 -4.07 -12.17
C PRO A 153 8.71 -4.68 -11.16
N GLU A 154 9.26 -5.87 -11.41
CA GLU A 154 10.33 -6.42 -10.59
C GLU A 154 11.66 -5.66 -10.82
N PRO A 155 12.29 -5.10 -9.77
CA PRO A 155 13.51 -4.30 -9.90
C PRO A 155 14.76 -5.17 -10.07
N LEU A 156 14.80 -5.99 -11.12
CA LEU A 156 15.96 -6.79 -11.53
C LEU A 156 16.90 -5.95 -12.39
N THR A 157 18.19 -6.28 -12.39
CA THR A 157 19.21 -5.58 -13.20
C THR A 157 18.83 -5.46 -14.68
N GLU A 158 18.21 -6.49 -15.24
CA GLU A 158 17.73 -6.52 -16.63
C GLU A 158 16.57 -5.55 -16.92
N ASN A 159 15.84 -5.10 -15.89
CA ASN A 159 14.75 -4.13 -15.99
C ASN A 159 15.22 -2.69 -15.67
N LEU A 160 16.51 -2.51 -15.34
CA LEU A 160 17.15 -1.25 -14.94
C LEU A 160 18.20 -0.81 -15.98
N THR A 161 17.85 -0.91 -17.26
CA THR A 161 18.81 -0.71 -18.37
C THR A 161 18.81 0.69 -18.98
N GLU A 162 17.87 1.56 -18.55
CA GLU A 162 17.71 2.92 -19.08
C GLU A 162 17.82 3.98 -17.97
#